data_AF-Q11KE6-F1
#
_entry.id   AF-Q11KE6-F1
#
_cell.length_a   1.000
_cell.length_b   1.000
_cell.length_c   1.000
_cell.angle_alpha   90.00
_cell.angle_beta   90.00
_cell.angle_gamma   90.00
#
_symmetry.space_group_name_H-M   'P 1'
#
loop_
_entity.id
_entity.type
_entity.pdbx_description
1 polymer ?
#
loop_
_entity_poly.entity_id
_entity_poly.type
_entity_poly.pdbx_seq_one_letter_code
_entity_poly.pdbx_strand_id
1 'polypeptide(L)'
;MRIAIAVLVLGLLGSPALAADAEGKIASVDPKAMTITLDDGATYKLPPETDVEAISDGAEVVIAYQVDDNGERQITDMFLSE
;
A
#
# COMPACT_ATOMS: atom_id res chain seq x y z
N MET A 1 26.67 49.25 2.69
CA MET A 1 25.73 48.43 3.48
C MET A 1 25.17 47.36 2.56
N ARG A 2 25.71 46.13 2.59
CA ARG A 2 25.30 45.03 1.70
C ARG A 2 24.06 44.38 2.31
N ILE A 3 22.90 44.70 1.75
CA ILE A 3 21.61 44.21 2.27
C ILE A 3 21.49 42.72 1.90
N ALA A 4 21.14 41.94 2.91
CA ALA A 4 21.09 40.48 2.93
C ALA A 4 20.12 39.90 1.90
N ILE A 5 20.55 38.82 1.24
CA ILE A 5 19.70 37.97 0.40
C ILE A 5 18.84 37.12 1.34
N ALA A 6 17.54 37.38 1.38
CA ALA A 6 16.58 36.52 2.05
C ALA A 6 16.39 35.24 1.22
N VAL A 7 16.88 34.11 1.73
CA VAL A 7 16.61 32.79 1.16
C VAL A 7 15.17 32.41 1.52
N LEU A 8 14.29 32.45 0.53
CA LEU A 8 12.94 31.90 0.61
C LEU A 8 13.06 30.37 0.62
N VAL A 9 12.96 29.75 1.80
CA VAL A 9 12.81 28.30 1.91
C VAL A 9 11.40 27.96 1.40
N LEU A 10 11.32 27.58 0.13
CA LEU A 10 10.13 26.93 -0.43
C LEU A 10 10.00 25.57 0.28
N GLY A 11 9.07 25.50 1.23
CA GLY A 11 8.75 24.27 1.95
C GLY A 11 8.44 23.16 0.94
N LEU A 12 9.15 22.04 1.07
CA LEU A 12 8.79 20.79 0.43
C LEU A 12 7.40 20.41 0.94
N LEU A 13 6.39 20.60 0.10
CA LEU A 13 5.08 20.02 0.28
C LEU A 13 5.24 18.51 0.10
N GLY A 14 5.57 17.80 1.17
CA GLY A 14 5.40 16.36 1.21
C GLY A 14 3.89 16.08 1.17
N SER A 15 3.40 15.49 0.09
CA SER A 15 2.04 14.96 0.07
C SER A 15 1.92 13.94 1.20
N PRO A 16 0.92 14.06 2.10
CA PRO A 16 0.67 13.00 3.06
C PRO A 16 0.32 11.75 2.25
N ALA A 17 1.08 10.66 2.46
CA ALA A 17 0.69 9.37 1.95
C ALA A 17 -0.56 8.95 2.74
N LEU A 18 -1.73 9.09 2.11
CA LEU A 18 -3.00 8.71 2.70
C LEU A 18 -3.12 7.20 2.59
N ALA A 19 -3.01 6.51 3.72
CA ALA A 19 -3.38 5.11 3.81
C ALA A 19 -4.90 4.98 3.72
N ALA A 20 -5.36 4.07 2.85
CA ALA A 20 -6.75 3.68 2.69
C ALA A 20 -6.93 2.24 3.15
N ASP A 21 -8.16 1.87 3.48
CA ASP A 21 -8.55 0.53 3.88
C ASP A 21 -9.39 -0.16 2.79
N ALA A 22 -9.29 -1.48 2.72
CA ALA A 22 -10.17 -2.34 1.94
C ALA A 22 -10.41 -3.65 2.70
N GLU A 23 -11.60 -4.21 2.53
CA GLU A 23 -12.02 -5.47 3.12
C GLU A 23 -12.62 -6.35 2.02
N GLY A 24 -12.34 -7.65 2.07
CA GLY A 24 -12.89 -8.59 1.11
C GLY A 24 -12.26 -9.97 1.20
N LYS A 25 -12.67 -10.84 0.28
CA LYS A 25 -12.19 -12.21 0.19
C LYS A 25 -11.08 -12.31 -0.85
N ILE A 26 -9.98 -12.98 -0.50
CA ILE A 26 -8.89 -13.24 -1.44
C ILE A 26 -9.41 -14.12 -2.57
N ALA A 27 -9.37 -13.60 -3.80
CA ALA A 27 -9.72 -14.34 -5.00
C ALA A 27 -8.52 -15.10 -5.58
N SER A 28 -7.32 -14.52 -5.49
CA SER A 28 -6.08 -15.17 -5.94
C SER A 28 -4.84 -14.56 -5.29
N VAL A 29 -3.84 -15.41 -5.05
CA VAL A 29 -2.49 -15.03 -4.62
C VAL A 29 -1.46 -15.31 -5.73
N ASP A 30 -0.61 -14.32 -6.05
CA ASP A 30 0.55 -14.49 -6.94
C ASP A 30 1.86 -14.33 -6.15
N PRO A 31 2.53 -15.44 -5.79
CA PRO A 31 3.80 -15.41 -5.05
C PRO A 31 4.98 -14.86 -5.85
N LYS A 32 4.92 -14.89 -7.18
CA LYS A 32 6.00 -14.35 -8.02
C LYS A 32 5.92 -12.84 -8.11
N ALA A 33 4.70 -12.33 -8.28
CA ALA A 33 4.44 -10.91 -8.29
C ALA A 33 4.36 -10.32 -6.87
N MET A 34 4.31 -11.12 -5.81
CA MET A 34 4.05 -10.68 -4.43
C MET A 34 2.77 -9.85 -4.37
N THR A 35 1.67 -10.35 -4.93
CA THR A 35 0.39 -9.64 -4.98
C THR A 35 -0.77 -10.54 -4.59
N ILE A 36 -1.81 -9.94 -3.99
CA ILE A 36 -3.12 -10.57 -3.81
C ILE A 36 -4.16 -9.82 -4.64
N THR A 37 -5.17 -10.53 -5.10
CA THR A 37 -6.36 -9.95 -5.73
C THR A 37 -7.58 -10.31 -4.88
N LEU A 38 -8.38 -9.30 -4.51
CA LEU A 38 -9.64 -9.50 -3.79
C LEU A 38 -10.79 -9.82 -4.76
N ASP A 39 -11.94 -10.21 -4.21
CA ASP A 39 -13.13 -10.60 -4.99
C ASP A 39 -13.77 -9.44 -5.78
N ASP A 40 -13.48 -8.19 -5.41
CA ASP A 40 -13.83 -6.99 -6.17
C ASP A 40 -12.98 -6.80 -7.44
N GLY A 41 -11.94 -7.62 -7.63
CA GLY A 41 -11.00 -7.57 -8.74
C GLY A 41 -9.83 -6.60 -8.54
N ALA A 42 -9.73 -5.94 -7.38
CA ALA A 42 -8.59 -5.09 -7.07
C ALA A 42 -7.36 -5.90 -6.67
N THR A 43 -6.20 -5.50 -7.19
CA THR A 43 -4.91 -6.12 -6.89
C THR A 43 -4.07 -5.23 -5.98
N TYR A 44 -3.40 -5.85 -5.02
CA TYR A 44 -2.62 -5.21 -3.99
C TYR A 44 -1.25 -5.89 -3.86
N LYS A 45 -0.20 -5.09 -3.74
CA LYS A 45 1.17 -5.54 -3.56
C LYS A 45 1.43 -5.85 -2.10
N LEU A 46 1.92 -7.04 -1.82
CA LEU A 46 2.32 -7.48 -0.49
C LEU A 46 3.68 -6.87 -0.10
N PRO A 47 3.90 -6.57 1.20
CA PRO A 47 5.22 -6.25 1.72
C PRO A 47 6.25 -7.33 1.35
N PRO A 48 7.51 -6.95 1.09
CA PRO A 48 8.57 -7.90 0.75
C PRO A 48 8.80 -8.96 1.84
N GLU A 49 8.57 -8.62 3.10
CA GLU A 49 8.68 -9.51 4.25
C GLU A 49 7.46 -10.41 4.49
N THR A 50 6.39 -10.30 3.70
CA THR A 50 5.20 -11.12 3.90
C THR A 50 5.44 -12.59 3.54
N ASP A 51 5.06 -13.48 4.45
CA ASP A 51 5.00 -14.92 4.17
C ASP A 51 3.75 -15.24 3.35
N VAL A 52 3.92 -15.31 2.03
CA VAL A 52 2.83 -15.55 1.08
C VAL A 52 2.23 -16.95 1.23
N GLU A 53 3.01 -17.93 1.73
CA GLU A 53 2.51 -19.30 1.91
C GLU A 53 1.47 -19.40 3.03
N ALA A 54 1.46 -18.44 3.96
CA ALA A 54 0.46 -18.34 5.01
C ALA A 54 -0.89 -17.76 4.51
N ILE A 55 -0.94 -17.25 3.28
CA ILE A 55 -2.12 -16.61 2.70
C ILE A 55 -2.86 -17.64 1.83
N SER A 56 -4.12 -17.91 2.18
CA SER A 56 -4.95 -18.87 1.46
C SER A 56 -5.98 -18.18 0.57
N ASP A 57 -6.21 -18.76 -0.63
CA ASP A 57 -7.33 -18.36 -1.47
C ASP A 57 -8.65 -18.52 -0.70
N GLY A 58 -9.47 -17.48 -0.76
CA GLY A 58 -10.75 -17.44 -0.09
C GLY A 58 -10.72 -17.06 1.40
N ALA A 59 -9.57 -16.72 1.96
CA ALA A 59 -9.52 -16.06 3.26
C ALA A 59 -10.17 -14.67 3.17
N GLU A 60 -10.87 -14.27 4.24
CA GLU A 60 -11.40 -12.92 4.38
C GLU A 60 -10.33 -12.05 5.04
N VAL A 61 -10.10 -10.85 4.50
CA VAL A 61 -9.01 -9.96 4.92
C VAL A 61 -9.48 -8.52 5.05
N VAL A 62 -8.82 -7.80 5.97
CA VAL A 62 -8.82 -6.35 6.04
C VAL A 62 -7.40 -5.87 5.76
N ILE A 63 -7.24 -4.98 4.78
CA ILE A 63 -5.95 -4.46 4.34
C ILE A 63 -5.92 -2.94 4.46
N ALA A 64 -4.87 -2.43 5.08
CA ALA A 64 -4.46 -1.03 4.95
C ALA A 64 -3.42 -0.94 3.83
N TYR A 65 -3.59 0.00 2.92
CA TYR A 65 -2.71 0.17 1.77
C TYR A 65 -2.47 1.65 1.46
N GLN A 66 -1.39 1.93 0.73
CA GLN A 66 -1.08 3.23 0.16
C GLN A 66 -0.97 3.11 -1.35
N VAL A 67 -1.23 4.20 -2.06
CA VAL A 67 -1.01 4.25 -3.51
C VAL A 67 0.33 4.94 -3.75
N ASP A 68 1.23 4.27 -4.46
CA ASP A 68 2.52 4.86 -4.81
C ASP A 68 2.42 5.81 -6.02
N ASP A 69 3.55 6.42 -6.39
CA ASP A 69 3.63 7.37 -7.50
C ASP A 69 3.27 6.74 -8.86
N ASN A 70 3.32 5.41 -8.99
CA ASN A 70 2.95 4.67 -10.20
C ASN A 70 1.48 4.24 -10.19
N GLY A 71 0.74 4.49 -9.09
CA GLY A 71 -0.64 4.05 -8.91
C GLY A 71 -0.78 2.63 -8.38
N GLU A 72 0.30 1.98 -7.95
CA GLU A 72 0.23 0.63 -7.37
C GLU A 72 -0.24 0.72 -5.91
N ARG A 73 -1.14 -0.20 -5.52
CA ARG A 73 -1.64 -0.31 -4.15
C ARG A 73 -0.67 -1.15 -3.32
N GLN A 74 0.13 -0.50 -2.49
CA GLN A 74 1.11 -1.11 -1.60
C GLN A 74 0.47 -1.39 -0.24
N ILE A 75 0.33 -2.65 0.14
CA ILE A 75 -0.17 -3.02 1.47
C ILE A 75 0.85 -2.57 2.52
N THR A 76 0.35 -1.89 3.55
CA THR A 76 1.13 -1.48 4.72
C THR A 76 0.81 -2.31 5.95
N ASP A 77 -0.41 -2.85 6.03
CA ASP A 77 -0.83 -3.73 7.10
C ASP A 77 -1.95 -4.66 6.58
N MET A 78 -1.99 -5.89 7.10
CA MET A 78 -2.97 -6.90 6.68
C MET A 78 -3.40 -7.74 7.88
N PHE A 79 -4.71 -7.89 8.03
CA PHE A 79 -5.34 -8.76 9.00
C PHE A 79 -6.14 -9.84 8.29
N LEU A 80 -5.86 -11.11 8.60
CA LEU A 80 -6.61 -12.27 8.15
C LEU A 80 -7.68 -12.59 9.19
N SER A 81 -8.94 -12.68 8.77
CA SER A 81 -10.04 -13.12 9.62
C SER A 81 -9.91 -14.63 9.86
N GLU A 82 -10.08 -15.08 11.10
CA GLU A 82 -9.99 -16.51 11.52
C GLU A 82 -11.14 -17.38 11.01
#